data_AF-A0A1G3QRU4-F1
#
_entry.id   AF-A0A1G3QRU4-F1
#
_cell.length_a   1.000
_cell.length_b   1.000
_cell.length_c   1.000
_cell.angle_alpha   90.00
_cell.angle_beta   90.00
_cell.angle_gamma   90.00
#
_symmetry.space_group_name_H-M   'P 1'
#
loop_
_entity.id
_entity.type
_entity.pdbx_description
1 polymer ?
#
loop_
_entity_poly.entity_id
_entity_poly.type
_entity_poly.pdbx_seq_one_letter_code
_entity_poly.pdbx_strand_id
1 'polypeptide(L)'
;MEFLKSINTLIERRAHQYTAYITTLYYFEVVYLMLGILFLYGKTASILCGSTLSLVLAYHIIRIFFKNGLHRKIQLYLIDVHAAFVIGYLFSSSAAGIDAGGIMVILYIIRSITLFLELPLIFFLTRSTIAGQFT
;
A
#
# COMPACT_ATOMS: atom_id res chain seq x y z
N MET A 1 12.26 4.00 -29.83
CA MET A 1 13.05 4.12 -28.58
C MET A 1 12.84 5.46 -27.86
N GLU A 2 12.66 6.58 -28.57
CA GLU A 2 12.41 7.89 -27.93
C GLU A 2 11.06 8.01 -27.20
N PHE A 3 10.01 7.38 -27.74
CA PHE A 3 8.69 7.33 -27.08
C PHE A 3 8.72 6.65 -25.70
N LEU A 4 9.49 5.57 -25.56
CA LEU A 4 9.68 4.90 -24.27
C LEU A 4 10.46 5.76 -23.28
N LYS A 5 11.43 6.56 -23.77
CA LYS A 5 12.16 7.52 -22.94
C LYS A 5 11.26 8.67 -22.47
N SER A 6 10.37 9.18 -23.32
CA SER A 6 9.44 10.26 -22.93
C SER A 6 8.38 9.81 -21.93
N ILE A 7 7.89 8.57 -22.06
CA ILE A 7 6.98 7.98 -21.06
C ILE A 7 7.69 7.83 -19.72
N ASN A 8 8.92 7.32 -19.71
CA ASN A 8 9.64 7.10 -18.47
C ASN A 8 9.92 8.43 -17.73
N THR A 9 10.28 9.50 -18.43
CA THR A 9 10.49 10.82 -17.79
C THR A 9 9.21 11.44 -17.24
N LEU A 10 8.06 11.24 -17.90
CA LEU A 10 6.75 11.64 -17.39
C LEU A 10 6.37 10.89 -16.11
N ILE A 11 6.61 9.58 -16.08
CA ILE A 11 6.36 8.73 -14.90
C ILE A 11 7.27 9.16 -13.75
N GLU A 12 8.57 9.35 -14.00
CA GLU A 12 9.54 9.77 -12.99
C GLU A 12 9.18 11.13 -12.38
N ARG A 13 8.63 12.07 -13.17
CA ARG A 13 8.20 13.39 -12.68
C ARG A 13 6.93 13.31 -11.83
N ARG A 14 6.04 12.36 -12.10
CA ARG A 14 4.76 12.17 -11.39
C ARG A 14 4.79 11.03 -10.36
N ALA A 15 5.97 10.44 -10.10
CA ALA A 15 6.13 9.29 -9.21
C ALA A 15 5.51 9.53 -7.82
N HIS A 16 5.68 10.72 -7.26
CA HIS A 16 5.06 11.12 -5.99
C HIS A 16 3.52 11.07 -6.00
N GLN A 17 2.88 11.45 -7.11
CA GLN A 17 1.42 11.39 -7.25
C GLN A 17 0.96 9.94 -7.34
N TYR A 18 1.60 9.13 -8.20
CA TYR A 18 1.30 7.70 -8.33
C TYR A 18 1.47 6.97 -7.00
N THR A 19 2.56 7.25 -6.28
CA THR A 19 2.82 6.69 -4.94
C THR A 19 1.68 7.03 -3.99
N ALA A 20 1.28 8.31 -3.92
CA ALA A 20 0.20 8.76 -3.05
C ALA A 20 -1.13 8.05 -3.38
N TYR A 21 -1.45 7.86 -4.66
CA TYR A 21 -2.64 7.13 -5.09
C TYR A 21 -2.59 5.64 -4.71
N ILE A 22 -1.48 4.94 -4.97
CA ILE A 22 -1.35 3.53 -4.61
C ILE A 22 -1.44 3.35 -3.08
N THR A 23 -0.86 4.28 -2.33
CA THR A 23 -0.90 4.28 -0.85
C THR A 23 -2.34 4.35 -0.31
N THR A 24 -3.31 4.88 -1.06
CA THR A 24 -4.72 4.87 -0.62
C THR A 24 -5.29 3.46 -0.49
N LEU A 25 -4.74 2.46 -1.19
CA LEU A 25 -5.22 1.08 -1.09
C LEU A 25 -5.00 0.49 0.31
N TYR A 26 -4.07 1.03 1.09
CA TYR A 26 -3.85 0.64 2.49
C TYR A 26 -5.05 0.91 3.40
N TYR A 27 -6.01 1.74 2.99
CA TYR A 27 -7.27 1.87 3.73
C TYR A 27 -8.03 0.54 3.82
N PHE A 28 -7.90 -0.34 2.82
CA PHE A 28 -8.51 -1.67 2.89
C PHE A 28 -7.88 -2.54 3.99
N GLU A 29 -6.57 -2.45 4.18
CA GLU A 29 -5.88 -3.14 5.27
C GLU A 29 -6.29 -2.59 6.64
N VAL A 30 -6.50 -1.27 6.75
CA VAL A 30 -7.04 -0.65 7.96
C VAL A 30 -8.43 -1.19 8.28
N VAL A 31 -9.33 -1.24 7.29
CA VAL A 31 -10.68 -1.79 7.47
C VAL A 31 -10.64 -3.26 7.85
N TYR A 32 -9.77 -4.05 7.24
CA TYR A 32 -9.59 -5.45 7.60
C TYR A 32 -9.10 -5.61 9.05
N LEU A 33 -8.12 -4.81 9.47
CA LEU A 33 -7.64 -4.80 10.84
C LEU A 33 -8.75 -4.39 11.82
N MET A 34 -9.59 -3.42 11.46
CA MET A 34 -10.76 -3.02 12.26
C MET A 34 -11.71 -4.20 12.48
N LEU A 35 -11.98 -5.02 11.45
CA LEU A 35 -12.81 -6.22 11.58
C LEU A 35 -12.15 -7.22 12.54
N GLY A 36 -10.83 -7.45 12.43
CA GLY A 36 -10.10 -8.32 13.36
C GLY A 36 -10.17 -7.84 14.81
N ILE A 37 -9.94 -6.55 15.05
CA ILE A 37 -10.01 -5.94 16.39
C ILE A 37 -11.45 -5.95 16.93
N LEU A 38 -12.46 -5.80 16.07
CA LEU A 38 -13.86 -5.86 16.48
C LEU A 38 -14.19 -7.21 17.12
N PHE A 39 -13.67 -8.31 16.58
CA PHE A 39 -13.86 -9.65 17.15
C PHE A 39 -13.06 -9.87 18.43
N LEU A 40 -11.85 -9.32 18.55
CA LEU A 40 -10.96 -9.57 19.69
C LEU A 40 -11.21 -8.65 20.90
N TYR A 41 -11.46 -7.37 20.65
CA TYR A 41 -11.49 -6.32 21.67
C TYR A 41 -12.79 -5.50 21.67
N GLY A 42 -13.70 -5.78 20.75
CA GLY A 42 -15.01 -5.15 20.65
C GLY A 42 -15.03 -3.82 19.88
N LYS A 43 -16.21 -3.21 19.85
CA LYS A 43 -16.53 -2.06 18.97
C LYS A 43 -15.69 -0.83 19.25
N THR A 44 -15.54 -0.46 20.53
CA THR A 44 -14.83 0.77 20.91
C THR A 44 -13.36 0.72 20.49
N ALA A 45 -12.68 -0.39 20.76
CA ALA A 45 -11.28 -0.58 20.37
C ALA A 45 -11.12 -0.56 18.84
N SER A 46 -12.03 -1.21 18.11
CA SER A 46 -12.02 -1.24 16.64
C SER A 46 -12.17 0.16 16.04
N ILE A 47 -13.12 0.96 16.53
CA ILE A 47 -13.36 2.32 16.07
C ILE A 47 -12.14 3.21 16.35
N LEU A 48 -11.62 3.20 17.58
CA LEU A 48 -10.48 4.03 17.96
C LEU A 48 -9.22 3.69 17.14
N CYS A 49 -8.93 2.40 16.97
CA CYS A 49 -7.79 1.96 16.17
C CYS A 49 -7.96 2.36 14.70
N GLY A 50 -9.13 2.07 14.12
CA GLY A 50 -9.45 2.41 12.73
C GLY A 50 -9.35 3.90 12.43
N SER A 51 -9.93 4.74 13.28
CA SER A 51 -9.87 6.20 13.13
C SER A 51 -8.43 6.72 13.25
N THR A 52 -7.66 6.21 14.22
CA THR A 52 -6.27 6.64 14.43
C THR A 52 -5.39 6.27 13.24
N LEU A 53 -5.44 5.01 12.79
CA LEU A 53 -4.67 4.55 11.63
C LEU A 53 -5.07 5.27 10.35
N SER A 54 -6.36 5.53 10.15
CA SER A 54 -6.84 6.29 8.99
C SER A 54 -6.29 7.71 8.95
N LEU A 55 -6.24 8.40 10.10
CA LEU A 55 -5.66 9.74 10.19
C LEU A 55 -4.15 9.73 9.92
N VAL A 56 -3.44 8.75 10.47
CA VAL A 56 -2.00 8.58 10.22
C VAL A 56 -1.73 8.29 8.75
N LEU A 57 -2.53 7.43 8.12
CA LEU A 57 -2.42 7.11 6.70
C LEU A 57 -2.73 8.33 5.82
N ALA A 58 -3.78 9.09 6.13
CA ALA A 58 -4.11 10.34 5.43
C ALA A 58 -2.94 11.33 5.49
N TYR A 59 -2.37 11.55 6.67
CA TYR A 59 -1.20 12.39 6.85
C TYR A 59 -0.02 11.87 6.02
N HIS A 60 0.22 10.56 6.05
CA HIS A 60 1.29 9.93 5.29
C HIS A 60 1.16 10.15 3.77
N ILE A 61 -0.05 9.96 3.22
CA ILE A 61 -0.37 10.19 1.80
C ILE A 61 -0.09 11.65 1.41
N ILE A 62 -0.55 12.60 2.23
CA ILE A 62 -0.32 14.04 2.00
C ILE A 62 1.19 14.34 1.95
N ARG A 63 1.96 13.78 2.89
CA ARG A 63 3.41 14.01 2.96
C ARG A 63 4.18 13.38 1.79
N ILE A 64 3.74 12.23 1.29
CA ILE A 64 4.25 11.65 0.04
C ILE A 64 3.94 12.57 -1.14
N PHE A 65 2.72 13.10 -1.23
CA PHE A 65 2.33 14.01 -2.30
C PHE A 65 3.20 15.27 -2.31
N PHE A 66 3.53 15.81 -1.13
CA PHE A 66 4.48 16.92 -0.98
C PHE A 66 5.96 16.49 -1.01
N LYS A 67 6.26 15.29 -1.52
CA LYS A 67 7.62 14.79 -1.77
C LYS A 67 8.52 14.77 -0.54
N ASN A 68 7.99 14.44 0.64
CA ASN A 68 8.82 14.36 1.83
C ASN A 68 9.70 13.08 1.84
N GLY A 69 11.02 13.25 1.96
CA GLY A 69 11.97 12.13 1.91
C GLY A 69 11.82 11.08 3.03
N LEU A 70 11.37 11.47 4.22
CA LEU A 70 11.12 10.52 5.32
C LEU A 70 9.94 9.61 4.99
N HIS A 71 8.84 10.19 4.49
CA HIS A 71 7.65 9.43 4.14
C HIS A 71 7.88 8.50 2.95
N ARG A 72 8.78 8.86 2.02
CA ARG A 72 9.24 7.92 0.98
C ARG A 72 9.90 6.67 1.57
N LYS A 73 10.78 6.84 2.55
CA LYS A 73 11.48 5.71 3.21
C LYS A 73 10.50 4.85 4.00
N ILE A 74 9.58 5.49 4.73
CA ILE A 74 8.50 4.78 5.44
C ILE A 74 7.65 3.99 4.45
N GLN A 75 7.30 4.56 3.28
CA GLN A 75 6.53 3.85 2.27
C GLN A 75 7.26 2.63 1.72
N LEU A 76 8.57 2.74 1.43
CA LEU A 76 9.38 1.59 1.01
C LEU A 76 9.37 0.48 2.08
N TYR A 77 9.54 0.85 3.35
CA TYR A 77 9.47 -0.11 4.45
C TYR A 77 8.08 -0.76 4.58
N LEU A 78 7.01 0.03 4.45
CA LEU A 78 5.64 -0.49 4.49
C LEU A 78 5.40 -1.50 3.36
N ILE A 79 5.88 -1.20 2.15
CA ILE A 79 5.74 -2.11 1.02
C ILE A 79 6.49 -3.42 1.28
N ASP A 80 7.72 -3.38 1.81
CA ASP A 80 8.49 -4.61 2.09
C ASP A 80 7.75 -5.51 3.10
N VAL A 81 7.23 -4.92 4.19
CA VAL A 81 6.47 -5.65 5.21
C VAL A 81 5.16 -6.17 4.64
N HIS A 82 4.43 -5.33 3.91
CA HIS A 82 3.14 -5.69 3.32
C HIS A 82 3.29 -6.80 2.28
N ALA A 83 4.27 -6.70 1.38
CA ALA A 83 4.53 -7.71 0.36
C ALA A 83 4.89 -9.07 0.98
N ALA A 84 5.77 -9.09 1.99
CA ALA A 84 6.13 -10.33 2.68
C ALA A 84 4.90 -11.01 3.32
N PHE A 85 4.04 -10.22 3.98
CA PHE A 85 2.81 -10.72 4.58
C PHE A 85 1.79 -11.20 3.53
N VAL A 86 1.53 -10.40 2.50
CA VAL A 86 0.53 -10.70 1.47
C VAL A 86 0.92 -11.93 0.66
N ILE A 87 2.20 -12.11 0.30
CA ILE A 87 2.64 -13.30 -0.42
C ILE A 87 2.35 -14.57 0.39
N GLY A 88 2.65 -14.56 1.70
CA GLY A 88 2.33 -15.67 2.59
C GLY A 88 0.82 -15.95 2.67
N TYR A 89 0.01 -14.89 2.81
CA TYR A 89 -1.44 -15.00 2.81
C TYR A 89 -2.00 -15.59 1.50
N LEU A 90 -1.54 -15.08 0.34
CA LEU A 90 -2.01 -15.53 -0.97
C LEU A 90 -1.64 -17.00 -1.18
N PHE A 91 -0.39 -17.39 -0.88
CA PHE A 91 0.05 -18.78 -0.99
C PHE A 91 -0.80 -19.71 -0.09
N SER A 92 -0.98 -19.36 1.18
CA SER A 92 -1.79 -20.15 2.11
C SER A 92 -3.25 -20.27 1.66
N SER A 93 -3.83 -19.18 1.15
CA SER A 93 -5.22 -19.16 0.69
C SER A 93 -5.41 -19.98 -0.58
N SER A 94 -4.44 -19.95 -1.51
CA SER A 94 -4.47 -20.79 -2.70
C SER A 94 -4.27 -22.27 -2.37
N ALA A 95 -3.39 -22.60 -1.43
CA ALA A 95 -3.08 -23.98 -1.03
C ALA A 95 -4.22 -24.64 -0.25
N ALA A 96 -4.89 -23.90 0.63
CA ALA A 96 -6.03 -24.41 1.41
C ALA A 96 -7.34 -24.50 0.62
N GLY A 97 -7.37 -23.94 -0.60
CA GLY A 97 -8.60 -23.66 -1.32
C GLY A 97 -9.25 -22.38 -0.80
N ILE A 98 -9.65 -21.50 -1.72
CA ILE A 98 -10.28 -20.23 -1.35
C ILE A 98 -11.70 -20.54 -0.88
N ASP A 99 -11.91 -20.52 0.44
CA ASP A 99 -13.23 -20.71 1.03
C ASP A 99 -14.17 -19.60 0.55
N ALA A 100 -15.39 -19.97 0.15
CA ALA A 100 -16.31 -19.11 -0.61
C ALA A 100 -16.98 -17.99 0.23
N GLY A 101 -16.44 -17.71 1.42
CA GLY A 101 -16.84 -16.55 2.21
C GLY A 101 -16.51 -15.26 1.45
N GLY A 102 -17.54 -14.49 1.09
CA GLY A 102 -17.39 -13.32 0.21
C GLY A 102 -16.33 -12.32 0.65
N ILE A 103 -16.10 -12.15 1.96
CA ILE A 103 -15.06 -11.26 2.51
C ILE A 103 -13.64 -11.76 2.18
N MET A 104 -13.38 -13.07 2.28
CA MET A 104 -12.04 -13.63 2.04
C MET A 104 -11.63 -13.54 0.57
N VAL A 105 -12.59 -13.75 -0.34
CA VAL A 105 -12.40 -13.57 -1.79
C VAL A 105 -12.09 -12.11 -2.11
N ILE A 106 -12.85 -11.16 -1.54
CA ILE A 106 -12.61 -9.73 -1.74
C ILE A 106 -11.20 -9.35 -1.27
N LEU A 107 -10.79 -9.81 -0.08
CA LEU A 107 -9.44 -9.55 0.45
C LEU A 107 -8.35 -10.14 -0.44
N TYR A 108 -8.54 -11.36 -0.94
CA TYR A 108 -7.60 -11.99 -1.86
C TYR A 108 -7.39 -11.13 -3.11
N ILE A 109 -8.47 -10.63 -3.71
CA ILE A 109 -8.43 -9.79 -4.91
C ILE A 109 -7.74 -8.44 -4.61
N ILE A 110 -8.17 -7.75 -3.55
CA ILE A 110 -7.62 -6.43 -3.19
C ILE A 110 -6.13 -6.53 -2.88
N ARG A 111 -5.71 -7.54 -2.13
CA ARG A 111 -4.29 -7.77 -1.81
C ARG A 111 -3.46 -8.12 -3.03
N SER A 112 -4.01 -8.91 -3.94
CA SER A 112 -3.35 -9.23 -5.22
C SER A 112 -3.14 -7.97 -6.07
N ILE A 113 -4.17 -7.11 -6.19
CA ILE A 113 -4.08 -5.84 -6.92
C ILE A 113 -3.07 -4.91 -6.25
N THR A 114 -3.12 -4.78 -4.92
CA THR A 114 -2.22 -3.91 -4.18
C THR A 114 -0.77 -4.35 -4.34
N LEU A 115 -0.48 -5.64 -4.15
CA LEU A 115 0.85 -6.21 -4.36
C LEU A 115 1.36 -6.00 -5.80
N PHE A 116 0.49 -6.22 -6.79
CA PHE A 116 0.84 -6.01 -8.20
C PHE A 116 1.21 -4.55 -8.50
N LEU A 117 0.56 -3.58 -7.87
CA LEU A 117 0.88 -2.15 -8.01
C LEU A 117 2.12 -1.73 -7.21
N GLU A 118 2.39 -2.39 -6.09
CA GLU A 118 3.53 -2.11 -5.22
C GLU A 118 4.87 -2.56 -5.80
N LEU A 119 4.92 -3.72 -6.47
CA LEU A 119 6.17 -4.25 -7.01
C LEU A 119 6.88 -3.26 -7.98
N PRO A 120 6.20 -2.65 -8.97
CA PRO A 120 6.79 -1.59 -9.77
C PRO A 120 7.17 -0.35 -8.96
N LEU A 121 6.40 -0.03 -7.92
CA LEU A 121 6.59 1.16 -7.11
C LEU A 121 7.91 1.12 -6.31
N ILE A 122 8.31 -0.05 -5.82
CA ILE A 122 9.61 -0.27 -5.16
C ILE A 122 10.74 0.16 -6.10
N PHE A 123 10.69 -0.30 -7.35
CA PHE A 123 11.73 0.01 -8.33
C PHE A 123 11.79 1.51 -8.66
N PHE A 124 10.64 2.18 -8.76
CA PHE A 124 10.60 3.62 -8.98
C PHE A 124 11.10 4.41 -7.76
N LEU A 125 10.64 4.10 -6.55
CA LEU A 125 10.99 4.85 -5.35
C LEU A 125 12.45 4.64 -4.89
N THR A 126 13.07 3.53 -5.28
CA THR A 126 14.47 3.21 -4.94
C THR A 126 15.47 3.92 -5.87
N ARG A 127 15.07 4.29 -7.09
CA ARG A 127 15.96 4.98 -8.04
C ARG A 127 16.48 6.30 -7.47
N SER A 128 17.79 6.50 -7.55
CA SER A 128 18.48 7.71 -7.05
C SER A 128 17.92 9.01 -7.68
N THR A 129 17.54 8.97 -8.95
CA THR A 129 16.93 10.11 -9.67
C THR A 129 15.61 10.56 -9.03
N ILE A 130 14.75 9.61 -8.67
CA ILE A 130 13.48 9.90 -8.00
C ILE A 130 13.74 10.22 -6.53
N ALA A 131 14.68 9.54 -5.89
CA ALA A 131 15.05 9.80 -4.51
C ALA A 131 15.52 11.24 -4.29
N GLY A 132 16.22 11.84 -5.26
CA GLY A 132 16.62 13.25 -5.24
C GLY A 132 15.47 14.25 -5.42
N GLN A 133 14.29 13.82 -5.88
CA GLN A 133 13.11 14.69 -5.97
C GLN A 133 12.39 14.84 -4.63
N PHE A 134 12.65 13.95 -3.69
CA PHE A 134 12.10 14.03 -2.35
C PHE A 134 13.12 14.70 -1.43
N THR A 135 12.78 15.91 -0.98
CA THR A 135 13.59 16.73 -0.05
C THR A 135 13.33 16.39 1.40
#